data_AF-A0A5A7NR86-F1
#
_entry.id   AF-A0A5A7NR86-F1
#
_cell.length_a   1.000
_cell.length_b   1.000
_cell.length_c   1.000
_cell.angle_alpha   90.00
_cell.angle_beta   90.00
_cell.angle_gamma   90.00
#
_symmetry.space_group_name_H-M   'P 1'
#
loop_
_entity.id
_entity.type
_entity.pdbx_description
1 polymer ?
#
loop_
_entity_poly.entity_id
_entity_poly.type
_entity_poly.pdbx_seq_one_letter_code
_entity_poly.pdbx_strand_id
1 'polypeptide(L)'
;MAVDQHRVLGVRWVEEEAYVDLLVDGKSVLELIPDVADRITPLAKRWLREPVLERAAAFLGQRENASPLGPDQIELAVCPQCGDLGCGGVIARLTVTDTEVVWEDVQWTLDRENEFDELPAPEPLAQAFPARIVFDRKQYEAALSSALEMLATGPWCVPPPSESWNRRLRRLLGFARQ
;
A
#
# COMPACT_ATOMS: atom_id res chain seq x y z
N MET A 1 17.03 12.23 -26.16
CA MET A 1 16.82 11.00 -25.36
C MET A 1 17.08 11.38 -23.92
N ALA A 2 16.03 11.52 -23.11
CA ALA A 2 16.20 11.79 -21.69
C ALA A 2 16.76 10.52 -21.06
N VAL A 3 17.90 10.63 -20.38
CA VAL A 3 18.38 9.56 -19.50
C VAL A 3 17.42 9.58 -18.31
N ASP A 4 16.63 8.52 -18.13
CA ASP A 4 15.81 8.37 -16.93
C ASP A 4 16.78 8.38 -15.73
N GLN A 5 16.78 9.48 -14.98
CA GLN A 5 17.64 9.61 -13.81
C GLN A 5 17.09 8.75 -12.69
N HIS A 6 17.97 8.01 -12.01
CA HIS A 6 17.60 7.28 -10.81
C HIS A 6 17.10 8.25 -9.75
N ARG A 7 15.89 7.97 -9.28
CA ARG A 7 15.22 8.66 -8.19
C ARG A 7 15.58 7.95 -6.89
N VAL A 8 15.49 8.68 -5.79
CA VAL A 8 15.76 8.14 -4.46
C VAL A 8 14.45 7.80 -3.77
N LEU A 9 14.28 6.53 -3.38
CA LEU A 9 13.24 6.15 -2.46
C LEU A 9 13.72 6.44 -1.02
N GLY A 10 12.92 7.19 -0.28
CA GLY A 10 13.02 7.36 1.16
C GLY A 10 11.73 6.94 1.85
N VAL A 11 11.75 6.90 3.18
CA VAL A 11 10.58 6.54 4.00
C VAL A 11 10.48 7.43 5.22
N ARG A 12 9.25 7.67 5.68
CA ARG A 12 8.96 8.48 6.87
C ARG A 12 7.82 7.87 7.65
N TRP A 13 7.97 7.80 8.97
CA TRP A 13 6.86 7.46 9.86
C TRP A 13 5.89 8.64 10.01
N VAL A 14 4.59 8.36 9.90
CA VAL A 14 3.51 9.32 10.13
C VAL A 14 2.73 8.88 11.36
N GLU A 15 2.85 9.64 12.44
CA GLU A 15 2.32 9.29 13.77
C GLU A 15 0.78 9.27 13.82
N GLU A 16 0.13 10.27 13.22
CA GLU A 16 -1.33 10.47 13.33
C GLU A 16 -2.13 9.27 12.82
N GLU A 17 -1.66 8.67 11.73
CA GLU A 17 -2.30 7.56 11.04
C GLU A 17 -1.53 6.23 11.19
N ALA A 18 -0.42 6.25 11.95
CA ALA A 18 0.47 5.12 12.24
C ALA A 18 0.88 4.31 11.00
N TYR A 19 1.44 5.00 9.99
CA TYR A 19 1.88 4.39 8.74
C TYR A 19 3.26 4.87 8.27
N VAL A 20 3.85 4.13 7.34
CA VAL A 20 5.11 4.49 6.68
C VAL A 20 4.82 5.14 5.33
N ASP A 21 5.01 6.44 5.24
CA ASP A 21 4.96 7.20 3.99
C ASP A 21 6.18 6.89 3.11
N LEU A 22 5.95 6.81 1.80
CA LEU A 22 6.98 6.55 0.79
C LEU A 22 7.36 7.87 0.13
N LEU A 23 8.66 8.17 0.08
CA LEU A 23 9.16 9.44 -0.43
C LEU A 23 9.93 9.22 -1.72
N VAL A 24 9.55 9.89 -2.81
CA VAL A 24 10.35 9.95 -4.04
C VAL A 24 11.08 11.29 -4.07
N ASP A 25 12.42 11.24 -4.06
CA ASP A 25 13.30 12.41 -3.93
C ASP A 25 12.93 13.30 -2.73
N GLY A 26 12.52 12.67 -1.63
CA GLY A 26 12.13 13.35 -0.39
C GLY A 26 10.72 13.93 -0.37
N LYS A 27 9.94 13.82 -1.46
CA LYS A 27 8.52 14.20 -1.50
C LYS A 27 7.63 12.99 -1.32
N SER A 28 6.54 13.11 -0.56
CA SER A 28 5.58 12.00 -0.43
C SER A 28 5.08 11.57 -1.80
N VAL A 29 5.00 10.25 -2.03
CA VAL A 29 4.39 9.69 -3.23
C VAL A 29 2.93 10.15 -3.36
N LEU A 30 2.26 10.42 -2.23
CA LEU A 30 0.90 10.94 -2.21
C LEU A 30 0.85 12.36 -2.80
N GLU A 31 1.83 13.22 -2.51
CA GLU A 31 1.90 14.57 -3.10
C GLU A 31 2.12 14.55 -4.63
N LEU A 32 2.55 13.42 -5.19
CA LEU A 32 2.72 13.24 -6.64
C LEU A 32 1.43 12.76 -7.33
N ILE A 33 0.40 12.39 -6.56
CA ILE A 33 -0.85 11.86 -7.08
C ILE A 33 -1.91 12.98 -6.97
N PRO A 34 -2.43 13.51 -8.09
CA PRO A 34 -3.50 14.51 -8.06
C PRO A 34 -4.75 13.92 -7.40
N ASP A 35 -5.47 14.74 -6.65
CA ASP A 35 -6.74 14.39 -6.00
C ASP A 35 -6.67 13.19 -5.05
N VAL A 36 -5.48 12.88 -4.50
CA VAL A 36 -5.25 11.76 -3.56
C VAL A 36 -5.63 12.07 -2.11
N ALA A 37 -6.36 13.16 -1.87
CA ALA A 37 -6.73 13.60 -0.54
C ALA A 37 -7.34 12.44 0.29
N ASP A 38 -7.01 12.43 1.59
CA ASP A 38 -7.46 11.43 2.55
C ASP A 38 -7.06 9.99 2.19
N ARG A 39 -5.86 9.79 1.65
CA ARG A 39 -5.25 8.48 1.42
C ARG A 39 -3.93 8.36 2.16
N ILE A 40 -3.54 7.11 2.42
CA ILE A 40 -2.25 6.74 3.00
C ILE A 40 -1.60 5.66 2.15
N THR A 41 -0.29 5.44 2.32
CA THR A 41 0.39 4.31 1.69
C THR A 41 -0.07 2.99 2.33
N PRO A 42 0.12 1.83 1.67
CA PRO A 42 -0.42 0.56 2.15
C PRO A 42 0.31 -0.03 3.38
N LEU A 43 1.30 0.69 3.93
CA LEU A 43 2.18 0.25 5.01
C LEU A 43 1.76 0.85 6.36
N ALA A 44 0.56 0.48 6.86
CA ALA A 44 -0.02 1.05 8.08
C ALA A 44 -0.26 0.01 9.18
N LYS A 45 0.11 0.33 10.43
CA LYS A 45 -0.03 -0.56 11.59
C LYS A 45 -1.45 -0.69 12.12
N ARG A 46 -2.35 0.17 11.65
CA ARG A 46 -3.79 0.10 11.95
C ARG A 46 -4.49 -1.11 11.34
N TRP A 47 -3.85 -1.78 10.38
CA TRP A 47 -4.34 -3.02 9.78
C TRP A 47 -3.61 -4.26 10.31
N LEU A 48 -4.10 -5.43 9.93
CA LEU A 48 -3.48 -6.71 10.28
C LEU A 48 -2.05 -6.78 9.75
N ARG A 49 -1.17 -7.36 10.55
CA ARG A 49 0.26 -7.45 10.28
C ARG A 49 0.55 -8.20 8.97
N GLU A 50 -0.05 -9.36 8.78
CA GLU A 50 0.24 -10.24 7.64
C GLU A 50 -0.08 -9.56 6.30
N PRO A 51 -1.28 -8.99 6.07
CA PRO A 51 -1.56 -8.23 4.84
C PRO A 51 -0.61 -7.05 4.60
N VAL A 52 -0.19 -6.34 5.66
CA VAL A 52 0.75 -5.22 5.54
C VAL A 52 2.14 -5.71 5.09
N LEU A 53 2.59 -6.85 5.60
CA LEU A 53 3.86 -7.43 5.18
C LEU A 53 3.79 -8.01 3.77
N GLU A 54 2.66 -8.58 3.36
CA GLU A 54 2.43 -8.99 1.96
C GLU A 54 2.51 -7.80 1.00
N ARG A 55 1.94 -6.65 1.38
CA ARG A 55 2.07 -5.40 0.61
C ARG A 55 3.52 -4.95 0.54
N ALA A 56 4.27 -4.97 1.64
CA ALA A 56 5.70 -4.65 1.63
C ALA A 56 6.51 -5.60 0.73
N ALA A 57 6.20 -6.90 0.74
CA ALA A 57 6.82 -7.90 -0.13
C ALA A 57 6.50 -7.64 -1.60
N ALA A 58 5.30 -7.14 -1.92
CA ALA A 58 4.95 -6.76 -3.29
C ALA A 58 5.85 -5.65 -3.83
N PHE A 59 6.24 -4.67 -3.02
CA PHE A 59 7.22 -3.65 -3.44
C PHE A 59 8.60 -4.23 -3.80
N LEU A 60 8.92 -5.45 -3.35
CA LEU A 60 10.14 -6.19 -3.70
C LEU A 60 9.95 -7.16 -4.88
N GLY A 61 8.78 -7.16 -5.52
CA GLY A 61 8.43 -8.12 -6.56
C GLY A 61 8.17 -9.54 -6.04
N GLN A 62 7.86 -9.68 -4.75
CA GLN A 62 7.68 -10.98 -4.07
C GLN A 62 6.20 -11.29 -3.78
N ARG A 63 5.26 -10.73 -4.56
CA ARG A 63 3.83 -10.97 -4.37
C ARG A 63 3.47 -12.40 -4.79
N GLU A 64 2.73 -13.11 -3.94
CA GLU A 64 2.16 -14.41 -4.30
C GLU A 64 0.94 -14.24 -5.22
N ASN A 65 0.73 -15.19 -6.14
CA ASN A 65 -0.33 -15.15 -7.18
C ASN A 65 -1.79 -15.15 -6.64
N ALA A 66 -1.99 -15.21 -5.32
CA ALA A 66 -3.31 -15.23 -4.69
C ALA A 66 -3.90 -13.83 -4.42
N SER A 67 -3.14 -12.76 -4.72
CA SER A 67 -3.62 -11.39 -4.53
C SER A 67 -4.66 -10.99 -5.58
N PRO A 68 -5.65 -10.12 -5.23
CA PRO A 68 -6.55 -9.51 -6.21
C PRO A 68 -5.83 -8.65 -7.25
N LEU A 69 -4.62 -8.18 -6.93
CA LEU A 69 -3.75 -7.49 -7.86
C LEU A 69 -2.82 -8.48 -8.58
N GLY A 70 -2.42 -8.11 -9.80
CA GLY A 70 -1.39 -8.85 -10.55
C GLY A 70 -0.06 -8.93 -9.79
N PRO A 71 0.81 -9.91 -10.14
CA PRO A 71 2.10 -10.12 -9.47
C PRO A 71 3.06 -8.93 -9.63
N ASP A 72 2.84 -8.10 -10.64
CA ASP A 72 3.60 -6.91 -10.99
C ASP A 72 2.91 -5.61 -10.57
N GLN A 73 1.93 -5.65 -9.65
CA GLN A 73 1.20 -4.47 -9.20
C GLN A 73 1.45 -4.18 -7.73
N ILE A 74 1.58 -2.88 -7.42
CA ILE A 74 1.75 -2.36 -6.06
C ILE A 74 0.75 -1.25 -5.78
N GLU A 75 0.27 -1.18 -4.54
CA GLU A 75 -0.57 -0.09 -4.07
C GLU A 75 0.30 1.10 -3.66
N LEU A 76 0.14 2.27 -4.29
CA LEU A 76 0.80 3.51 -3.86
C LEU A 76 -0.04 4.31 -2.86
N ALA A 77 -1.36 4.23 -2.98
CA ALA A 77 -2.31 4.90 -2.10
C ALA A 77 -3.54 4.01 -1.85
N VAL A 78 -4.01 3.95 -0.62
CA VAL A 78 -5.20 3.18 -0.21
C VAL A 78 -6.07 3.96 0.77
N CYS A 79 -7.32 3.53 0.92
CA CYS A 79 -8.24 4.11 1.90
C CYS A 79 -7.70 3.93 3.35
N PRO A 80 -7.59 5.00 4.16
CA PRO A 80 -7.05 4.90 5.52
C PRO A 80 -7.91 4.06 6.45
N GLN A 81 -9.22 3.97 6.21
CA GLN A 81 -10.14 3.24 7.07
C GLN A 81 -10.01 1.72 6.91
N CYS A 82 -10.12 1.22 5.69
CA CYS A 82 -10.19 -0.21 5.39
C CYS A 82 -8.95 -0.76 4.67
N GLY A 83 -8.11 0.10 4.09
CA GLY A 83 -7.00 -0.30 3.24
C GLY A 83 -7.43 -0.93 1.93
N ASP A 84 -8.70 -0.79 1.54
CA ASP A 84 -9.31 -1.45 0.37
C ASP A 84 -9.22 -0.54 -0.88
N LEU A 85 -8.94 -1.14 -2.03
CA LEU A 85 -8.84 -0.46 -3.33
C LEU A 85 -10.21 -0.11 -3.92
N GLY A 86 -11.27 -0.82 -3.51
CA GLY A 86 -12.66 -0.53 -3.84
C GLY A 86 -13.23 0.73 -3.15
N CYS A 87 -12.48 1.34 -2.24
CA CYS A 87 -12.78 2.68 -1.70
C CYS A 87 -11.99 3.80 -2.42
N GLY A 88 -11.25 3.45 -3.48
CA GLY A 88 -10.36 4.37 -4.18
C GLY A 88 -8.95 4.20 -3.68
N GLY A 89 -8.13 3.57 -4.52
CA GLY A 89 -6.69 3.52 -4.36
C GLY A 89 -6.00 3.87 -5.66
N VAL A 90 -4.68 3.95 -5.57
CA VAL A 90 -3.79 4.13 -6.71
C VAL A 90 -2.83 2.98 -6.73
N ILE A 91 -2.70 2.37 -7.90
CA ILE A 91 -1.74 1.29 -8.14
C ILE A 91 -0.73 1.72 -9.19
N ALA A 92 0.44 1.11 -9.13
CA ALA A 92 1.46 1.20 -10.16
C ALA A 92 1.88 -0.20 -10.59
N ARG A 93 2.32 -0.32 -11.84
CA ARG A 93 3.06 -1.48 -12.30
C ARG A 93 4.51 -1.38 -11.81
N LEU A 94 4.99 -2.47 -11.24
CA LEU A 94 6.32 -2.67 -10.68
C LEU A 94 7.11 -3.60 -11.59
N THR A 95 8.28 -3.14 -12.04
CA THR A 95 9.28 -4.01 -12.65
C THR A 95 10.53 -4.02 -11.78
N VAL A 96 10.97 -5.20 -11.37
CA VAL A 96 12.22 -5.40 -10.61
C VAL A 96 13.21 -6.15 -11.49
N THR A 97 14.37 -5.54 -11.72
CA THR A 97 15.50 -6.15 -12.44
C THR A 97 16.66 -6.38 -11.47
N ASP A 98 17.82 -6.84 -11.95
CA ASP A 98 18.99 -7.05 -11.08
C ASP A 98 19.56 -5.74 -10.50
N THR A 99 19.35 -4.61 -11.18
CA THR A 99 19.96 -3.32 -10.82
C THR A 99 18.96 -2.21 -10.56
N GLU A 100 17.73 -2.35 -11.06
CA GLU A 100 16.74 -1.27 -11.05
C GLU A 100 15.37 -1.75 -10.59
N VAL A 101 14.63 -0.83 -9.98
CA VAL A 101 13.19 -0.95 -9.73
C VAL A 101 12.48 0.16 -10.49
N VAL A 102 11.39 -0.17 -11.18
CA VAL A 102 10.63 0.78 -11.99
C VAL A 102 9.19 0.80 -11.53
N TRP A 103 8.66 2.00 -11.30
CA TRP A 103 7.22 2.25 -11.16
C TRP A 103 6.72 2.96 -12.42
N GLU A 104 5.67 2.43 -13.03
CA GLU A 104 5.04 2.99 -14.22
C GLU A 104 3.57 2.57 -14.29
N ASP A 105 2.83 3.03 -15.32
CA ASP A 105 1.39 2.74 -15.51
C ASP A 105 0.55 3.02 -14.26
N VAL A 106 0.76 4.18 -13.65
CA VAL A 106 0.04 4.57 -12.44
C VAL A 106 -1.42 4.90 -12.77
N GLN A 107 -2.33 4.26 -12.04
CA GLN A 107 -3.77 4.35 -12.30
C GLN A 107 -4.60 4.29 -11.01
N TRP A 108 -5.76 4.92 -11.06
CA TRP A 108 -6.80 4.78 -10.05
C TRP A 108 -7.50 3.43 -10.17
N THR A 109 -7.84 2.78 -9.05
CA THR A 109 -8.49 1.46 -9.02
C THR A 109 -10.01 1.51 -8.99
N LEU A 110 -10.60 2.67 -8.72
CA LEU A 110 -12.05 2.85 -8.76
C LEU A 110 -12.51 3.14 -10.18
N ASP A 111 -13.56 2.42 -10.58
CA ASP A 111 -14.51 2.95 -11.54
C ASP A 111 -15.34 4.04 -10.83
N ARG A 112 -15.21 5.31 -11.25
CA ARG A 112 -16.00 6.41 -10.66
C ARG A 112 -17.44 6.44 -11.20
N GLU A 113 -17.95 5.33 -11.74
CA GLU A 113 -19.36 5.18 -12.16
C GLU A 113 -20.38 5.15 -11.01
N ASN A 114 -19.96 5.23 -9.74
CA ASN A 114 -20.88 5.44 -8.62
C ASN A 114 -21.21 6.94 -8.42
N GLU A 115 -22.19 7.42 -9.19
CA GLU A 115 -23.28 8.36 -8.82
C GLU A 115 -22.97 9.68 -8.07
N PHE A 116 -21.75 10.22 -8.15
CA PHE A 116 -21.49 11.64 -7.85
C PHE A 116 -20.90 12.33 -9.09
N ASP A 117 -21.78 12.45 -10.08
CA ASP A 117 -21.56 12.90 -11.47
C ASP A 117 -21.23 14.40 -11.65
N GLU A 118 -20.65 15.06 -10.64
CA GLU A 118 -20.34 16.50 -10.71
C GLU A 118 -18.91 16.89 -10.34
N LEU A 119 -18.04 15.92 -10.04
CA LEU A 119 -16.62 16.23 -9.86
C LEU A 119 -15.92 16.11 -11.23
N PRO A 120 -15.19 17.15 -11.68
CA PRO A 120 -14.40 17.04 -12.90
C PRO A 120 -13.51 15.81 -12.78
N ALA A 121 -13.41 15.03 -13.87
CA ALA A 121 -12.45 13.95 -13.92
C ALA A 121 -11.09 14.49 -13.47
N PRO A 122 -10.41 13.83 -12.51
CA PRO A 122 -9.09 14.28 -12.06
C PRO A 122 -8.21 14.46 -13.29
N GLU A 123 -7.28 15.43 -13.27
CA GLU A 123 -6.27 15.50 -14.32
C GLU A 123 -5.70 14.09 -14.53
N PRO A 124 -5.56 13.61 -15.77
CA PRO A 124 -5.10 12.25 -16.00
C PRO A 124 -3.82 12.03 -15.20
N LEU A 125 -3.75 10.94 -14.43
CA LEU A 125 -2.55 10.60 -13.66
C LEU A 125 -1.28 10.69 -14.52
N ALA A 126 -1.40 10.36 -15.80
CA ALA A 126 -0.37 10.48 -16.83
C ALA A 126 0.24 11.89 -16.99
N GLN A 127 -0.43 12.95 -16.57
CA GLN A 127 0.01 14.34 -16.68
C GLN A 127 0.69 14.87 -15.41
N ALA A 128 0.28 14.38 -14.24
CA ALA A 128 0.79 14.84 -12.94
C ALA A 128 1.83 13.89 -12.32
N PHE A 129 1.63 12.58 -12.43
CA PHE A 129 2.58 11.58 -11.97
C PHE A 129 3.61 11.30 -13.08
N PRO A 130 4.92 11.22 -12.78
CA PRO A 130 5.91 10.88 -13.80
C PRO A 130 5.57 9.55 -14.47
N ALA A 131 5.48 9.53 -15.80
CA ALA A 131 5.11 8.33 -16.56
C ALA A 131 5.94 7.09 -16.18
N ARG A 132 7.18 7.31 -15.75
CA ARG A 132 8.13 6.30 -15.31
C ARG A 132 9.03 6.85 -14.22
N ILE A 133 9.20 6.10 -13.14
CA ILE A 133 10.12 6.39 -12.05
C ILE A 133 11.07 5.20 -11.93
N VAL A 134 12.37 5.44 -12.09
CA VAL A 134 13.41 4.42 -12.00
C VAL A 134 14.22 4.64 -10.73
N PHE A 135 14.47 3.58 -9.98
CA PHE A 135 15.28 3.59 -8.76
C PHE A 135 16.46 2.64 -8.92
N ASP A 136 17.59 2.96 -8.28
CA ASP A 136 18.62 1.96 -8.01
C ASP A 136 18.06 0.90 -7.04
N ARG A 137 18.18 -0.37 -7.40
CA ARG A 137 17.58 -1.47 -6.63
C ARG A 137 18.13 -1.57 -5.21
N LYS A 138 19.44 -1.37 -5.01
CA LYS A 138 20.04 -1.51 -3.68
C LYS A 138 19.56 -0.40 -2.76
N GLN A 139 19.49 0.83 -3.27
CA GLN A 139 18.95 1.96 -2.52
C GLN A 139 17.48 1.76 -2.18
N TYR A 140 16.70 1.28 -3.15
CA TYR A 140 15.27 1.01 -2.98
C TYR A 140 15.01 -0.08 -1.92
N GLU A 141 15.72 -1.21 -1.97
CA GLU A 141 15.62 -2.30 -0.99
C GLU A 141 16.04 -1.84 0.42
N ALA A 142 17.06 -0.98 0.52
CA ALA A 142 17.47 -0.39 1.79
C ALA A 142 16.37 0.50 2.40
N ALA A 143 15.70 1.33 1.58
CA ALA A 143 14.59 2.16 2.04
C ALA A 143 13.38 1.31 2.53
N LEU A 144 13.04 0.22 1.83
CA LEU A 144 12.00 -0.70 2.27
C LEU A 144 12.39 -1.48 3.54
N SER A 145 13.67 -1.81 3.69
CA SER A 145 14.16 -2.41 4.93
C SER A 145 13.95 -1.47 6.12
N SER A 146 14.26 -0.18 5.96
CA SER A 146 13.95 0.84 6.97
C SER A 146 12.44 0.98 7.24
N ALA A 147 11.59 0.85 6.21
CA ALA A 147 10.13 0.84 6.40
C ALA A 147 9.68 -0.33 7.29
N LEU A 148 10.20 -1.53 7.03
CA LEU A 148 9.90 -2.73 7.79
C LEU A 148 10.39 -2.63 9.24
N GLU A 149 11.56 -2.01 9.46
CA GLU A 149 12.06 -1.71 10.79
C GLU A 149 11.12 -0.76 11.56
N MET A 150 10.64 0.31 10.91
CA MET A 150 9.65 1.22 11.52
C MET A 150 8.38 0.45 11.91
N LEU A 151 7.86 -0.38 11.00
CA LEU A 151 6.68 -1.22 11.25
C LEU A 151 6.89 -2.24 12.38
N ALA A 152 8.12 -2.73 12.57
CA ALA A 152 8.44 -3.67 13.64
C ALA A 152 8.39 -3.03 15.04
N THR A 153 8.47 -1.69 15.14
CA THR A 153 8.43 -0.98 16.43
C THR A 153 7.00 -0.78 16.94
N GLY A 154 6.73 -1.06 18.21
CA GLY A 154 5.41 -0.83 18.84
C GLY A 154 4.34 -1.89 18.52
N PRO A 155 3.12 -1.76 19.08
CA PRO A 155 2.05 -2.75 18.90
C PRO A 155 1.44 -2.68 17.50
N TRP A 156 1.01 -3.83 16.98
CA TRP A 156 0.17 -3.94 15.78
C TRP A 156 -1.31 -3.89 16.17
N CYS A 157 -2.18 -3.55 15.22
CA CYS A 157 -3.61 -3.76 15.38
C CYS A 157 -3.88 -5.25 15.67
N VAL A 158 -4.56 -5.50 16.80
CA VAL A 158 -4.97 -6.85 17.19
C VAL A 158 -6.46 -6.97 16.88
N PRO A 159 -6.86 -7.89 15.98
CA PRO A 159 -8.28 -8.11 15.73
C PRO A 159 -8.93 -8.63 17.03
N PRO A 160 -10.19 -8.27 17.32
CA PRO A 160 -10.90 -8.91 18.41
C PRO A 160 -10.92 -10.43 18.18
N PRO A 161 -10.75 -11.25 19.23
CA PRO A 161 -10.74 -12.70 19.08
C PRO A 161 -12.03 -13.12 18.37
N SER A 162 -11.89 -13.80 17.23
CA SER A 162 -13.05 -14.16 16.40
C SER A 162 -14.11 -14.88 17.25
N GLU A 163 -15.38 -14.50 17.12
CA GLU A 163 -16.51 -15.18 17.79
C GLU A 163 -16.60 -16.69 17.46
N SER A 164 -15.85 -17.15 16.45
CA SER A 164 -15.77 -18.55 16.05
C SER A 164 -15.15 -19.46 17.13
N TRP A 165 -14.22 -18.94 17.93
CA TRP A 165 -13.60 -19.69 19.04
C TRP A 165 -14.57 -19.90 20.21
N ASN A 166 -15.34 -18.86 20.56
CA ASN A 166 -16.33 -18.94 21.63
C ASN A 166 -17.50 -19.86 21.28
N ARG A 167 -17.84 -20.02 19.98
CA ARG A 167 -18.91 -20.92 19.55
C ARG A 167 -18.52 -22.41 19.63
N ARG A 168 -17.24 -22.75 19.42
CA ARG A 168 -16.71 -24.12 19.59
C ARG A 168 -16.39 -24.44 21.04
N LEU A 169 -15.82 -23.50 21.81
CA LEU A 169 -15.57 -23.70 23.24
C LEU A 169 -16.86 -23.74 24.07
N ARG A 170 -17.91 -22.98 23.73
CA ARG A 170 -19.23 -23.14 24.38
C ARG A 170 -19.90 -24.49 24.06
N ARG A 171 -19.58 -25.12 22.93
CA ARG A 171 -20.03 -26.49 22.61
C ARG A 171 -19.20 -27.58 23.30
N LEU A 172 -17.92 -27.30 23.58
CA LEU A 172 -17.00 -28.25 24.22
C LEU A 172 -16.94 -28.12 25.76
N LEU A 173 -17.25 -26.95 26.30
CA LEU A 173 -17.16 -26.63 27.74
C LEU A 173 -18.47 -26.07 28.33
N GLY A 174 -19.60 -26.26 27.65
CA GLY A 174 -20.93 -25.80 28.07
C GLY A 174 -21.84 -26.91 28.59
N PHE A 175 -21.48 -27.45 29.76
CA PHE A 175 -22.33 -27.81 30.89
C PHE A 175 -23.73 -28.40 30.67
N ALA A 176 -23.88 -29.63 31.15
CA ALA A 176 -25.11 -30.16 31.72
C ALA A 176 -25.69 -29.21 32.80
N ARG A 177 -26.98 -28.88 32.65
CA ARG A 177 -27.98 -28.42 33.65
C ARG A 177 -29.13 -27.79 32.84
N GLN A 178 -30.39 -28.21 32.90
CA GLN A 178 -31.16 -29.18 33.69
C GLN A 178 -32.18 -29.82 32.75
#